data_AF-A0A973III3-F1
#
_entry.id   AF-A0A973III3-F1
#
_cell.length_a   1.000
_cell.length_b   1.000
_cell.length_c   1.000
_cell.angle_alpha   90.00
_cell.angle_beta   90.00
_cell.angle_gamma   90.00
#
_symmetry.space_group_name_H-M   'P 1'
#
loop_
_entity.id
_entity.type
_entity.pdbx_description
1 polymer ?
#
loop_
_entity_poly.entity_id
_entity_poly.type
_entity_poly.pdbx_seq_one_letter_code
_entity_poly.pdbx_strand_id
1 'polypeptide(L)'
;MPARSRSTPYSLASAALLALAALGLAGCSATPHRTALAPDALLASTPNIEWCGTLALPSKWQDGTPVGGLSDLGWDKDESLLFLISDRGWLHRARLAFSGSGELRGYEPLDTYPLRGEDGAILASASSDAEALALENADDGVRGNTQLVIGFEGTAGSDARWQRFLPSGIASGPAQRPAGLSDIRPNGGLEALTDTPDHGLIGGIENPPDGWPEKMTRLFTLDGSREWRYPLAANANSALTALETLDDDLLALERAYTPPASLVIRLRRAHLADDGSVTVTELARLSNGDGWSLDNFEGLTRLGGQRYLMVSDDNFSLMQRTLLTCFAVTENGTATP
;
A
#
# COMPACT_ATOMS: atom_id res chain seq x y z
N MET A 1 27.69 59.47 74.27
CA MET A 1 27.27 60.27 73.09
C MET A 1 28.15 59.89 71.91
N PRO A 2 27.70 59.84 70.64
CA PRO A 2 26.56 59.19 69.98
C PRO A 2 27.01 57.98 69.09
N ALA A 3 26.13 57.00 68.81
CA ALA A 3 25.46 56.69 67.52
C ALA A 3 26.40 56.26 66.34
N ARG A 4 26.41 54.98 65.96
CA ARG A 4 25.57 54.26 64.95
C ARG A 4 26.06 54.36 63.48
N SER A 5 26.25 53.17 62.89
CA SER A 5 25.73 52.69 61.60
C SER A 5 26.41 53.07 60.27
N ARG A 6 26.82 52.03 59.52
CA ARG A 6 26.68 51.76 58.05
C ARG A 6 27.43 50.46 57.75
N SER A 7 26.84 49.29 57.42
CA SER A 7 25.99 48.82 56.30
C SER A 7 26.76 48.11 55.16
N THR A 8 26.64 46.76 55.11
CA THR A 8 26.59 45.80 53.95
C THR A 8 27.75 45.72 52.93
N PRO A 9 28.00 44.61 52.17
CA PRO A 9 27.04 43.61 51.67
C PRO A 9 27.45 42.09 51.55
N TYR A 10 26.40 41.27 51.41
CA TYR A 10 26.18 40.05 50.61
C TYR A 10 27.31 39.08 50.21
N SER A 11 27.11 37.80 50.51
CA SER A 11 27.11 36.74 49.49
C SER A 11 26.27 35.54 49.93
N LEU A 12 25.12 35.38 49.27
CA LEU A 12 24.30 34.16 49.26
C LEU A 12 24.89 33.23 48.20
N ALA A 13 25.39 32.07 48.60
CA ALA A 13 25.73 30.99 47.68
C ALA A 13 24.45 30.19 47.38
N SER A 14 23.95 30.34 46.16
CA SER A 14 22.81 29.59 45.63
C SER A 14 23.17 28.12 45.43
N ALA A 15 22.45 27.23 46.12
CA ALA A 15 22.41 25.80 45.80
C ALA A 15 21.50 25.60 44.59
N ALA A 16 22.08 25.22 43.45
CA ALA A 16 21.34 24.85 42.26
C ALA A 16 20.84 23.40 42.38
N LEU A 17 19.52 23.21 42.40
CA LEU A 17 18.88 21.93 42.16
C LEU A 17 19.07 21.55 40.68
N LEU A 18 19.79 20.47 40.40
CA LEU A 18 19.68 19.77 39.11
C LEU A 18 18.39 18.94 39.11
N ALA A 19 17.38 19.42 38.40
CA ALA A 19 16.25 18.60 37.99
C ALA A 19 16.73 17.65 36.88
N LEU A 20 16.76 16.34 37.15
CA LEU A 20 16.87 15.31 36.11
C LEU A 20 15.59 15.35 35.26
N ALA A 21 15.65 15.98 34.10
CA ALA A 21 14.68 15.77 33.04
C ALA A 21 14.95 14.37 32.44
N ALA A 22 14.21 13.37 32.90
CA ALA A 22 14.07 12.11 32.18
C ALA A 22 13.22 12.37 30.93
N LEU A 23 13.86 12.91 29.89
CA LEU A 23 13.33 12.86 28.53
C LEU A 23 13.26 11.38 28.15
N GLY A 24 12.04 10.84 28.13
CA GLY A 24 11.77 9.55 27.51
C GLY A 24 12.19 9.64 26.05
N LEU A 25 13.34 9.05 25.72
CA LEU A 25 13.64 8.66 24.35
C LEU A 25 12.61 7.59 23.99
N ALA A 26 11.51 8.00 23.39
CA ALA A 26 10.74 7.12 22.53
C ALA A 26 11.70 6.74 21.39
N GLY A 27 12.52 5.72 21.60
CA GLY A 27 13.34 5.16 20.55
C GLY A 27 12.39 4.77 19.44
N CYS A 28 12.63 5.26 18.22
CA CYS A 28 12.03 4.71 17.02
C CYS A 28 12.37 3.21 17.05
N SER A 29 11.44 2.37 17.53
CA SER A 29 11.72 0.95 17.54
C SER A 29 11.67 0.53 16.08
N ALA A 30 12.75 -0.08 15.60
CA ALA A 30 12.82 -0.67 14.26
C ALA A 30 11.96 -1.96 14.19
N THR A 31 10.83 -1.97 14.87
CA THR A 31 9.94 -3.10 15.04
C THR A 31 8.52 -2.66 14.74
N PRO A 32 7.78 -3.43 13.92
CA PRO A 32 6.36 -3.22 13.72
C PRO A 32 5.61 -3.20 15.05
N HIS A 33 4.61 -2.33 15.17
CA HIS A 33 3.79 -2.23 16.37
C HIS A 33 2.31 -2.09 16.01
N ARG A 34 1.43 -2.60 16.88
CA ARG A 34 -0.01 -2.49 16.66
C ARG A 34 -0.47 -1.04 16.79
N THR A 35 -1.38 -0.67 15.92
CA THR A 35 -2.08 0.61 15.93
C THR A 35 -3.53 0.39 15.50
N ALA A 36 -4.32 1.45 15.44
CA ALA A 36 -5.69 1.40 14.94
C ALA A 36 -5.89 2.47 13.87
N LEU A 37 -6.65 2.13 12.83
CA LEU A 37 -7.07 3.11 11.82
C LEU A 37 -8.14 4.07 12.36
N ALA A 38 -8.94 3.64 13.33
CA ALA A 38 -10.05 4.42 13.84
C ALA A 38 -10.54 3.87 15.19
N PRO A 39 -11.31 4.65 15.96
CA PRO A 39 -12.07 4.13 17.09
C PRO A 39 -13.14 3.12 16.65
N ASP A 40 -13.52 2.18 17.52
CA ASP A 40 -14.46 1.10 17.23
C ASP A 40 -15.79 1.57 16.61
N ALA A 41 -16.32 2.70 17.08
CA ALA A 41 -17.57 3.26 16.55
C ALA A 41 -17.46 3.66 15.06
N LEU A 42 -16.28 4.10 14.63
CA LEU A 42 -16.01 4.48 13.25
C LEU A 42 -15.64 3.25 12.40
N LEU A 43 -14.97 2.26 12.97
CA LEU A 43 -14.82 0.94 12.31
C LEU A 43 -16.18 0.28 12.04
N ALA A 44 -17.12 0.38 12.98
CA ALA A 44 -18.48 -0.13 12.82
C ALA A 44 -19.31 0.62 11.76
N SER A 45 -18.87 1.79 11.29
CA SER A 45 -19.55 2.53 10.23
C SER A 45 -19.23 2.01 8.83
N THR A 46 -18.38 0.99 8.69
CA THR A 46 -18.12 0.28 7.43
C THR A 46 -18.73 -1.12 7.48
N PRO A 47 -20.06 -1.28 7.32
CA PRO A 47 -20.77 -2.54 7.61
C PRO A 47 -20.44 -3.69 6.66
N ASN A 48 -19.76 -3.42 5.55
CA ASN A 48 -19.30 -4.43 4.59
C ASN A 48 -17.85 -4.86 4.82
N ILE A 49 -17.19 -4.32 5.87
CA ILE A 49 -15.79 -4.57 6.17
C ILE A 49 -15.65 -4.99 7.63
N GLU A 50 -15.06 -6.16 7.85
CA GLU A 50 -14.61 -6.61 9.16
C GLU A 50 -13.10 -6.36 9.28
N TRP A 51 -12.71 -5.45 10.17
CA TRP A 51 -11.30 -5.11 10.39
C TRP A 51 -10.60 -6.16 11.26
N CYS A 52 -9.49 -6.73 10.76
CA CYS A 52 -8.71 -7.76 11.45
C CYS A 52 -7.33 -7.27 11.92
N GLY A 53 -7.18 -5.97 12.19
CA GLY A 53 -6.02 -5.39 12.87
C GLY A 53 -5.06 -4.62 11.95
N THR A 54 -4.31 -3.69 12.56
CA THR A 54 -3.36 -2.82 11.84
C THR A 54 -2.02 -2.80 12.55
N LEU A 55 -0.95 -2.85 11.75
CA LEU A 55 0.43 -2.65 12.16
C LEU A 55 0.96 -1.35 11.54
N ALA A 56 1.69 -0.57 12.33
CA ALA A 56 2.57 0.45 11.80
C ALA A 56 3.97 -0.16 11.63
N LEU A 57 4.50 -0.11 10.41
CA LEU A 57 5.86 -0.54 10.09
C LEU A 57 6.85 0.60 10.42
N PRO A 58 8.09 0.27 10.84
CA PRO A 58 9.12 1.28 11.05
C PRO A 58 9.55 1.89 9.70
N SER A 59 10.18 3.06 9.69
CA SER A 59 10.73 3.66 8.45
C SER A 59 12.03 3.02 7.96
N LYS A 60 12.64 2.17 8.80
CA LYS A 60 13.83 1.37 8.49
C LYS A 60 13.78 0.04 9.23
N TRP A 61 14.26 -1.02 8.57
CA TRP A 61 14.56 -2.30 9.22
C TRP A 61 15.77 -2.19 10.15
N GLN A 62 16.00 -3.24 10.95
CA GLN A 62 17.09 -3.27 11.93
C GLN A 62 18.48 -3.20 11.29
N ASP A 63 18.62 -3.69 10.05
CA ASP A 63 19.85 -3.62 9.25
C ASP A 63 20.05 -2.23 8.60
N GLY A 64 19.12 -1.30 8.78
CA GLY A 64 19.15 0.06 8.23
C GLY A 64 18.51 0.19 6.85
N THR A 65 18.03 -0.91 6.25
CA THR A 65 17.31 -0.89 4.98
C THR A 65 16.05 -0.03 5.10
N PRO A 66 15.82 0.95 4.20
CA PRO A 66 14.62 1.77 4.21
C PRO A 66 13.35 0.94 4.04
N VAL A 67 12.29 1.38 4.71
CA VAL A 67 10.93 0.84 4.62
C VAL A 67 10.06 2.05 4.36
N GLY A 68 9.84 2.35 3.10
CA GLY A 68 9.12 3.51 2.64
C GLY A 68 9.05 3.47 1.13
N GLY A 69 8.23 4.33 0.54
CA GLY A 69 7.91 4.25 -0.88
C GLY A 69 7.24 2.92 -1.22
N LEU A 70 6.45 2.35 -0.30
CA LEU A 70 5.83 1.04 -0.50
C LEU A 70 4.58 1.19 -1.37
N SER A 71 4.65 0.70 -2.60
CA SER A 71 3.56 0.87 -3.56
C SER A 71 2.56 -0.28 -3.54
N ASP A 72 3.03 -1.54 -3.43
CA ASP A 72 2.13 -2.70 -3.43
C ASP A 72 2.67 -3.91 -2.63
N LEU A 73 1.82 -4.91 -2.45
CA LEU A 73 2.10 -6.14 -1.72
C LEU A 73 1.48 -7.37 -2.40
N GLY A 74 2.06 -8.54 -2.15
CA GLY A 74 1.61 -9.81 -2.71
C GLY A 74 1.74 -10.93 -1.68
N TRP A 75 0.68 -11.70 -1.48
CA TRP A 75 0.67 -12.84 -0.57
C TRP A 75 0.84 -14.17 -1.32
N ASP A 76 1.97 -14.82 -1.05
CA ASP A 76 2.25 -16.18 -1.46
C ASP A 76 1.75 -17.13 -0.38
N LYS A 77 0.64 -17.82 -0.68
CA LYS A 77 -0.03 -18.70 0.26
C LYS A 77 0.72 -20.02 0.42
N ASP A 78 1.28 -20.55 -0.66
CA ASP A 78 2.03 -21.79 -0.67
C ASP A 78 3.31 -21.70 0.18
N GLU A 79 3.93 -20.52 0.23
CA GLU A 79 5.10 -20.24 1.07
C GLU A 79 4.77 -19.57 2.41
N SER A 80 3.53 -19.11 2.59
CA SER A 80 3.08 -18.25 3.70
C SER A 80 3.99 -17.03 3.87
N LEU A 81 4.19 -16.33 2.77
CA LEU A 81 5.18 -15.27 2.60
C LEU A 81 4.52 -14.03 2.02
N LEU A 82 4.78 -12.88 2.64
CA LEU A 82 4.38 -11.58 2.13
C LEU A 82 5.55 -10.95 1.37
N PHE A 83 5.26 -10.45 0.18
CA PHE A 83 6.14 -9.59 -0.61
C PHE A 83 5.61 -8.15 -0.56
N LEU A 84 6.51 -7.18 -0.51
CA LEU A 84 6.18 -5.75 -0.67
C LEU A 84 7.20 -5.13 -1.62
N ILE A 85 6.74 -4.31 -2.55
CA ILE A 85 7.58 -3.59 -3.50
C ILE A 85 7.65 -2.10 -3.15
N SER A 86 8.68 -1.43 -3.66
CA SER A 86 8.83 0.01 -3.50
C SER A 86 9.21 0.71 -4.80
N ASP A 87 8.76 1.95 -4.96
CA ASP A 87 9.14 2.96 -5.97
C ASP A 87 10.68 3.12 -6.12
N ARG A 88 11.46 2.76 -5.10
CA ARG A 88 12.93 2.77 -5.11
C ARG A 88 13.57 1.44 -5.49
N GLY A 89 12.79 0.49 -5.99
CA GLY A 89 13.27 -0.81 -6.47
C GLY A 89 13.67 -1.76 -5.37
N TRP A 90 13.00 -1.72 -4.22
CA TRP A 90 13.16 -2.75 -3.18
C TRP A 90 12.07 -3.80 -3.27
N LEU A 91 12.44 -5.04 -3.01
CA LEU A 91 11.55 -6.17 -2.77
C LEU A 91 11.77 -6.65 -1.33
N HIS A 92 10.84 -6.33 -0.45
CA HIS A 92 10.83 -6.77 0.94
C HIS A 92 10.08 -8.09 1.07
N ARG A 93 10.57 -8.96 1.95
CA ARG A 93 9.91 -10.22 2.30
C ARG A 93 9.60 -10.24 3.79
N ALA A 94 8.46 -10.81 4.15
CA ALA A 94 8.06 -10.94 5.54
C ALA A 94 7.16 -12.15 5.79
N ARG A 95 7.12 -12.60 7.05
CA ARG A 95 6.06 -13.48 7.55
C ARG A 95 5.09 -12.72 8.42
N LEU A 96 3.83 -13.09 8.35
CA LEU A 96 2.79 -12.51 9.18
C LEU A 96 2.41 -13.47 10.30
N ALA A 97 2.09 -12.92 11.46
CA ALA A 97 1.55 -13.67 12.58
C ALA A 97 0.11 -13.22 12.86
N PHE A 98 -0.80 -14.18 12.92
CA PHE A 98 -2.20 -13.96 13.27
C PHE A 98 -2.53 -14.58 14.62
N SER A 99 -3.47 -14.00 15.36
CA SER A 99 -4.04 -14.64 16.54
C SER A 99 -4.91 -15.85 16.15
N GLY A 100 -5.28 -16.68 17.12
CA GLY A 100 -6.26 -17.76 16.89
C GLY A 100 -7.64 -17.28 16.43
N SER A 101 -7.96 -15.99 16.62
CA SER A 101 -9.18 -15.36 16.11
C SER A 101 -9.00 -14.72 14.72
N GLY A 102 -7.82 -14.85 14.10
CA GLY A 102 -7.52 -14.30 12.78
C GLY A 102 -7.04 -12.84 12.77
N GLU A 103 -6.81 -12.22 13.93
CA GLU A 103 -6.33 -10.83 14.00
C GLU A 103 -4.83 -10.76 13.65
N LEU A 104 -4.42 -9.81 12.80
CA LEU A 104 -3.03 -9.51 12.49
C LEU A 104 -2.30 -9.01 13.75
N ARG A 105 -1.34 -9.78 14.24
CA ARG A 105 -0.59 -9.50 15.48
C ARG A 105 0.88 -9.22 15.28
N GLY A 106 1.48 -9.67 14.19
CA GLY A 106 2.91 -9.55 13.97
C GLY A 106 3.31 -9.52 12.51
N TYR A 107 4.48 -8.96 12.30
CA TYR A 107 5.18 -8.87 11.03
C TYR A 107 6.65 -9.16 11.34
N GLU A 108 7.17 -10.23 10.74
CA GLU A 108 8.56 -10.66 10.85
C GLU A 108 9.27 -10.32 9.54
N PRO A 109 10.10 -9.25 9.50
CA PRO A 109 10.89 -8.94 8.32
C PRO A 109 11.89 -10.08 8.07
N LEU A 110 12.00 -10.49 6.82
CA LEU A 110 13.02 -11.43 6.33
C LEU A 110 14.04 -10.66 5.48
N ASP A 111 14.45 -11.22 4.35
CA ASP A 111 15.37 -10.58 3.42
C ASP A 111 14.70 -9.43 2.66
N THR A 112 15.51 -8.42 2.34
CA THR A 112 15.18 -7.41 1.33
C THR A 112 16.15 -7.54 0.16
N TYR A 113 15.63 -7.51 -1.06
CA TYR A 113 16.41 -7.57 -2.29
C TYR A 113 16.24 -6.28 -3.09
N PRO A 114 17.30 -5.71 -3.68
CA PRO A 114 17.11 -4.74 -4.75
C PRO A 114 16.56 -5.48 -5.98
N LEU A 115 15.63 -4.86 -6.70
CA LEU A 115 15.18 -5.35 -8.00
C LEU A 115 16.35 -5.29 -8.99
N ARG A 116 16.51 -6.36 -9.75
CA ARG A 116 17.62 -6.58 -10.69
C ARG A 116 17.10 -6.97 -12.06
N GLY A 117 17.76 -6.48 -13.09
CA GLY A 117 17.51 -6.89 -14.47
C GLY A 117 17.92 -8.36 -14.72
N GLU A 118 17.67 -8.82 -15.95
CA GLU A 118 18.00 -10.19 -16.39
C GLU A 118 19.51 -10.46 -16.34
N ASP A 119 20.33 -9.42 -16.43
CA ASP A 119 21.80 -9.47 -16.29
C ASP A 119 22.29 -9.49 -14.83
N GLY A 120 21.37 -9.42 -13.86
CA GLY A 120 21.65 -9.36 -12.42
C GLY A 120 22.10 -7.98 -11.91
N ALA A 121 22.19 -6.97 -12.78
CA ALA A 121 22.47 -5.60 -12.36
C ALA A 121 21.27 -5.02 -11.61
N ILE A 122 21.55 -4.20 -10.58
CA ILE A 122 20.49 -3.47 -9.88
C ILE A 122 19.84 -2.50 -10.86
N LEU A 123 18.50 -2.44 -10.87
CA LEU A 123 17.78 -1.50 -11.72
C LEU A 123 18.21 -0.06 -11.41
N ALA A 124 18.41 0.73 -12.45
CA ALA A 124 18.69 2.15 -12.29
C ALA A 124 17.47 2.86 -11.67
N SER A 125 17.70 3.93 -10.90
CA SER A 125 16.62 4.67 -10.22
C SER A 125 15.51 5.16 -11.16
N ALA A 126 15.82 5.45 -12.43
CA ALA A 126 14.81 5.88 -13.41
C ALA A 126 13.91 4.74 -13.92
N SER A 127 14.23 3.50 -13.57
CA SER A 127 13.59 2.27 -14.05
C SER A 127 13.14 1.35 -12.92
N SER A 128 13.30 1.78 -11.67
CA SER A 128 13.02 1.01 -10.45
C SER A 128 11.65 1.31 -9.83
N ASP A 129 10.90 2.21 -10.46
CA ASP A 129 9.64 2.79 -10.01
C ASP A 129 8.49 1.78 -10.06
N ALA A 130 8.49 0.85 -9.11
CA ALA A 130 7.62 -0.30 -9.07
C ALA A 130 6.33 0.03 -8.31
N GLU A 131 5.20 0.04 -9.01
CA GLU A 131 3.92 0.53 -8.45
C GLU A 131 2.86 -0.55 -8.23
N ALA A 132 2.92 -1.67 -8.97
CA ALA A 132 1.89 -2.71 -8.90
C ALA A 132 2.50 -4.10 -8.79
N LEU A 133 1.87 -5.00 -8.05
CA LEU A 133 2.33 -6.38 -7.84
C LEU A 133 1.18 -7.39 -7.93
N ALA A 134 1.34 -8.37 -8.81
CA ALA A 134 0.58 -9.62 -8.75
C ALA A 134 1.52 -10.82 -8.61
N LEU A 135 1.02 -11.93 -8.08
CA LEU A 135 1.76 -13.18 -7.99
C LEU A 135 1.11 -14.25 -8.85
N GLU A 136 1.91 -14.89 -9.69
CA GLU A 136 1.55 -16.10 -10.41
C GLU A 136 2.05 -17.32 -9.63
N ASN A 137 1.29 -18.42 -9.63
CA ASN A 137 1.62 -19.67 -8.93
C ASN A 137 1.88 -19.47 -7.41
N ALA A 138 1.01 -18.70 -6.75
CA ALA A 138 1.09 -18.40 -5.32
C ALA A 138 0.03 -19.15 -4.47
N ASP A 139 -0.91 -19.84 -5.12
CA ASP A 139 -1.99 -20.65 -4.52
C ASP A 139 -2.30 -21.85 -5.43
N ASP A 140 -1.27 -22.59 -5.86
CA ASP A 140 -1.41 -23.81 -6.68
C ASP A 140 -1.00 -25.09 -5.92
N GLY A 141 -0.51 -24.95 -4.68
CA GLY A 141 -0.06 -26.05 -3.82
C GLY A 141 1.36 -26.53 -4.13
N VAL A 142 2.06 -25.89 -5.07
CA VAL A 142 3.46 -26.16 -5.40
C VAL A 142 4.33 -25.09 -4.75
N ARG A 143 5.39 -25.53 -4.08
CA ARG A 143 6.32 -24.62 -3.41
C ARG A 143 7.49 -24.28 -4.30
N GLY A 144 7.94 -23.02 -4.24
CA GLY A 144 9.11 -22.52 -4.94
C GLY A 144 8.95 -22.23 -6.44
N ASN A 145 7.72 -22.21 -6.98
CA ASN A 145 7.42 -21.84 -8.37
C ASN A 145 6.73 -20.47 -8.51
N THR A 146 6.52 -19.75 -7.42
CA THR A 146 5.92 -18.41 -7.43
C THR A 146 6.73 -17.44 -8.27
N GLN A 147 6.03 -16.66 -9.09
CA GLN A 147 6.58 -15.62 -9.94
C GLN A 147 5.90 -14.29 -9.64
N LEU A 148 6.71 -13.24 -9.52
CA LEU A 148 6.24 -11.90 -9.19
C LEU A 148 6.06 -11.16 -10.51
N VAL A 149 4.86 -10.63 -10.78
CA VAL A 149 4.60 -9.73 -11.91
C VAL A 149 4.57 -8.32 -11.36
N ILE A 150 5.55 -7.51 -11.77
CA ILE A 150 5.72 -6.15 -11.26
C ILE A 150 5.41 -5.15 -12.36
N GLY A 151 4.50 -4.21 -12.08
CA GLY A 151 4.22 -3.03 -12.88
C GLY A 151 5.12 -1.87 -12.50
N PHE A 152 5.53 -1.07 -13.49
CA PHE A 152 6.36 0.11 -13.28
C PHE A 152 5.69 1.36 -13.85
N GLU A 153 5.73 2.46 -13.11
CA GLU A 153 5.20 3.77 -13.53
C GLU A 153 5.97 4.25 -14.76
N GLY A 154 7.29 4.35 -14.59
CA GLY A 154 8.23 4.83 -15.58
C GLY A 154 7.99 6.28 -16.01
N THR A 155 8.98 6.88 -16.67
CA THR A 155 8.76 8.21 -17.26
C THR A 155 7.88 8.10 -18.52
N ALA A 156 6.93 9.04 -18.68
CA ALA A 156 6.03 9.06 -19.84
C ALA A 156 6.77 8.83 -21.15
N GLY A 157 6.31 7.82 -21.90
CA GLY A 157 6.79 7.53 -23.25
C GLY A 157 8.05 6.68 -23.36
N SER A 158 8.68 6.21 -22.28
CA SER A 158 9.83 5.31 -22.44
C SER A 158 9.90 4.09 -21.52
N ASP A 159 9.36 4.12 -20.30
CA ASP A 159 9.67 3.04 -19.34
C ASP A 159 8.48 2.41 -18.59
N ALA A 160 7.27 2.97 -18.71
CA ALA A 160 6.06 2.29 -18.22
C ALA A 160 5.95 0.89 -18.84
N ARG A 161 6.00 -0.14 -17.99
CA ARG A 161 6.12 -1.54 -18.40
C ARG A 161 5.68 -2.45 -17.28
N TRP A 162 5.61 -3.74 -17.56
CA TRP A 162 5.62 -4.78 -16.54
C TRP A 162 6.69 -5.81 -16.84
N GLN A 163 7.12 -6.54 -15.82
CA GLN A 163 8.13 -7.58 -15.96
C GLN A 163 7.96 -8.65 -14.88
N ARG A 164 8.37 -9.89 -15.20
CA ARG A 164 8.37 -10.99 -14.25
C ARG A 164 9.67 -11.06 -13.47
N PHE A 165 9.60 -11.33 -12.17
CA PHE A 165 10.72 -11.48 -11.26
C PHE A 165 10.61 -12.78 -10.45
N LEU A 166 11.76 -13.31 -10.08
CA LEU A 166 11.86 -14.35 -9.05
C LEU A 166 11.67 -13.73 -7.65
N PRO A 167 11.28 -14.51 -6.64
CA PRO A 167 11.25 -14.08 -5.24
C PRO A 167 12.56 -13.51 -4.68
N SER A 168 13.68 -13.70 -5.39
CA SER A 168 14.99 -13.11 -5.09
C SER A 168 15.19 -11.69 -5.67
N GLY A 169 14.17 -11.12 -6.33
CA GLY A 169 14.23 -9.79 -6.96
C GLY A 169 14.95 -9.76 -8.31
N ILE A 170 15.26 -10.90 -8.93
CA ILE A 170 15.92 -10.95 -10.25
C ILE A 170 14.86 -11.13 -11.34
N ALA A 171 14.90 -10.31 -12.38
CA ALA A 171 14.02 -10.45 -13.53
C ALA A 171 14.20 -11.83 -14.18
N SER A 172 13.07 -12.50 -14.43
CA SER A 172 13.00 -13.86 -14.98
C SER A 172 12.55 -13.91 -16.44
N GLY A 173 12.27 -12.75 -17.03
CA GLY A 173 11.94 -12.60 -18.43
C GLY A 173 12.02 -11.13 -18.87
N PRO A 174 11.83 -10.86 -20.17
CA PRO A 174 11.93 -9.52 -20.71
C PRO A 174 10.80 -8.64 -20.21
N ALA A 175 11.09 -7.35 -20.04
CA ALA A 175 10.06 -6.37 -19.77
C ALA A 175 9.13 -6.20 -20.98
N GLN A 176 7.86 -5.96 -20.72
CA GLN A 176 6.81 -5.83 -21.72
C GLN A 176 6.04 -4.54 -21.52
N ARG A 177 5.72 -3.86 -22.63
CA ARG A 177 4.87 -2.67 -22.61
C ARG A 177 3.53 -2.99 -23.28
N PRO A 178 2.44 -3.17 -22.51
CA PRO A 178 1.13 -3.46 -23.07
C PRO A 178 0.55 -2.23 -23.79
N ALA A 179 -0.32 -2.48 -24.76
CA ALA A 179 -0.94 -1.43 -25.58
C ALA A 179 -1.77 -0.43 -24.74
N GLY A 180 -2.33 -0.88 -23.61
CA GLY A 180 -3.07 -0.04 -22.66
C GLY A 180 -2.26 1.09 -22.02
N LEU A 181 -0.92 1.06 -22.14
CA LEU A 181 -0.01 2.11 -21.66
C LEU A 181 0.46 3.08 -22.77
N SER A 182 -0.18 3.10 -23.94
CA SER A 182 0.32 3.89 -25.09
C SER A 182 -0.01 5.38 -25.02
N ASP A 183 -1.10 5.75 -24.37
CA ASP A 183 -1.70 7.08 -24.26
C ASP A 183 -1.82 7.56 -22.80
N ILE A 184 -0.94 7.03 -21.94
CA ILE A 184 -0.80 7.47 -20.56
C ILE A 184 -0.12 8.84 -20.47
N ARG A 185 -0.50 9.60 -19.46
CA ARG A 185 0.20 10.82 -19.07
C ARG A 185 1.54 10.50 -18.41
N PRO A 186 2.45 11.47 -18.28
CA PRO A 186 3.56 11.36 -17.34
C PRO A 186 3.03 11.00 -15.96
N ASN A 187 3.71 10.05 -15.32
CA ASN A 187 3.35 9.54 -14.00
C ASN A 187 1.92 8.95 -13.99
N GLY A 188 1.74 7.91 -14.80
CA GLY A 188 0.44 7.26 -14.98
C GLY A 188 0.59 5.88 -15.56
N GLY A 189 1.64 5.17 -15.13
CA GLY A 189 1.95 3.83 -15.61
C GLY A 189 0.99 2.80 -15.03
N LEU A 190 1.52 1.61 -14.74
CA LEU A 190 0.71 0.52 -14.21
C LEU A 190 0.64 0.61 -12.68
N GLU A 191 -0.44 1.19 -12.15
CA GLU A 191 -0.67 1.36 -10.71
C GLU A 191 -1.36 0.17 -10.06
N ALA A 192 -2.20 -0.51 -10.82
CA ALA A 192 -2.98 -1.62 -10.28
C ALA A 192 -2.76 -2.87 -11.13
N LEU A 193 -2.60 -4.01 -10.47
CA LEU A 193 -2.40 -5.28 -11.14
C LEU A 193 -2.98 -6.42 -10.30
N THR A 194 -3.71 -7.33 -10.94
CA THR A 194 -4.21 -8.56 -10.32
C THR A 194 -4.27 -9.69 -11.34
N ASP A 195 -4.19 -10.93 -10.88
CA ASP A 195 -4.34 -12.13 -11.72
C ASP A 195 -5.72 -12.73 -11.49
N THR A 196 -6.53 -12.84 -12.55
CA THR A 196 -7.88 -13.40 -12.47
C THR A 196 -7.98 -14.75 -13.20
N PRO A 197 -8.76 -15.71 -12.70
CA PRO A 197 -8.91 -17.01 -13.36
C PRO A 197 -9.50 -16.94 -14.78
N ASP A 198 -10.32 -15.93 -15.07
CA ASP A 198 -11.11 -15.81 -16.28
C ASP A 198 -10.47 -14.91 -17.36
N HIS A 199 -9.67 -13.92 -16.96
CA HIS A 199 -9.05 -12.93 -17.84
C HIS A 199 -7.52 -12.94 -17.78
N GLY A 200 -6.92 -13.66 -16.83
CA GLY A 200 -5.49 -13.59 -16.54
C GLY A 200 -5.12 -12.26 -15.89
N LEU A 201 -3.92 -11.76 -16.17
CA LEU A 201 -3.42 -10.52 -15.59
C LEU A 201 -4.21 -9.30 -16.11
N ILE A 202 -4.91 -8.62 -15.21
CA ILE A 202 -5.58 -7.34 -15.45
C ILE A 202 -4.76 -6.22 -14.83
N GLY A 203 -4.39 -5.24 -15.65
CA GLY A 203 -3.76 -4.01 -15.25
C GLY A 203 -4.71 -2.82 -15.21
N GLY A 204 -4.38 -1.79 -14.44
CA GLY A 204 -5.07 -0.51 -14.38
C GLY A 204 -4.10 0.66 -14.24
N ILE A 205 -4.48 1.82 -14.79
CA ILE A 205 -3.70 3.06 -14.67
C ILE A 205 -4.34 4.01 -13.65
N GLU A 206 -3.54 4.87 -13.01
CA GLU A 206 -3.99 5.76 -11.91
C GLU A 206 -5.14 6.67 -12.35
N ASN A 207 -4.90 7.34 -13.47
CA ASN A 207 -5.61 8.54 -13.91
C ASN A 207 -6.18 8.37 -15.31
N PRO A 208 -7.22 9.15 -15.67
CA PRO A 208 -7.80 9.12 -17.00
C PRO A 208 -6.75 9.30 -18.11
N PRO A 209 -6.79 8.46 -19.16
CA PRO A 209 -5.98 8.66 -20.36
C PRO A 209 -6.21 10.02 -21.02
N ASP A 210 -5.30 10.40 -21.91
CA ASP A 210 -5.49 11.62 -22.70
C ASP A 210 -6.77 11.56 -23.55
N GLY A 211 -7.60 12.60 -23.43
CA GLY A 211 -8.88 12.70 -24.12
C GLY A 211 -10.04 11.93 -23.47
N TRP A 212 -9.81 11.21 -22.36
CA TRP A 212 -10.88 10.55 -21.60
C TRP A 212 -11.53 11.51 -20.58
N PRO A 213 -12.79 11.24 -20.15
CA PRO A 213 -13.42 11.99 -19.07
C PRO A 213 -12.63 11.92 -17.75
N GLU A 214 -12.60 13.01 -16.97
CA GLU A 214 -11.80 13.13 -15.73
C GLU A 214 -12.08 12.09 -14.62
N LYS A 215 -13.17 11.33 -14.73
CA LYS A 215 -13.58 10.31 -13.75
C LYS A 215 -13.67 8.91 -14.35
N MET A 216 -12.90 8.67 -15.39
CA MET A 216 -12.90 7.42 -16.13
C MET A 216 -11.44 7.03 -16.39
N THR A 217 -10.96 6.01 -15.68
CA THR A 217 -9.67 5.38 -15.98
C THR A 217 -9.89 4.08 -16.76
N ARG A 218 -8.79 3.37 -17.05
CA ARG A 218 -8.77 2.19 -17.89
C ARG A 218 -8.29 0.98 -17.11
N LEU A 219 -9.00 -0.13 -17.28
CA LEU A 219 -8.49 -1.47 -17.00
C LEU A 219 -8.26 -2.21 -18.31
N PHE A 220 -7.29 -3.11 -18.36
CA PHE A 220 -6.98 -3.88 -19.55
C PHE A 220 -6.27 -5.17 -19.18
N THR A 221 -6.43 -6.22 -19.98
CA THR A 221 -5.60 -7.42 -19.83
C THR A 221 -4.19 -7.15 -20.34
N LEU A 222 -3.16 -7.66 -19.67
CA LEU A 222 -1.76 -7.39 -20.06
C LEU A 222 -1.40 -7.97 -21.44
N ASP A 223 -2.16 -8.95 -21.94
CA ASP A 223 -2.05 -9.47 -23.31
C ASP A 223 -2.72 -8.59 -24.38
N GLY A 224 -3.45 -7.54 -23.96
CA GLY A 224 -4.15 -6.60 -24.83
C GLY A 224 -5.45 -7.14 -25.44
N SER A 225 -5.93 -8.30 -24.99
CA SER A 225 -7.16 -8.91 -25.54
C SER A 225 -8.44 -8.20 -25.12
N ARG A 226 -8.45 -7.50 -23.96
CA ARG A 226 -9.61 -6.77 -23.45
C ARG A 226 -9.23 -5.43 -22.83
N GLU A 227 -10.17 -4.49 -22.89
CA GLU A 227 -10.09 -3.17 -22.26
C GLU A 227 -11.47 -2.82 -21.67
N TRP A 228 -11.47 -2.19 -20.50
CA TRP A 228 -12.66 -1.70 -19.83
C TRP A 228 -12.48 -0.26 -19.40
N ARG A 229 -13.60 0.47 -19.39
CA ARG A 229 -13.67 1.82 -18.84
C ARG A 229 -14.10 1.77 -17.38
N TYR A 230 -13.19 2.06 -16.46
CA TYR A 230 -13.45 2.00 -15.03
C TYR A 230 -13.84 3.38 -14.46
N PRO A 231 -15.03 3.52 -13.85
CA PRO A 231 -15.49 4.78 -13.28
C PRO A 231 -14.87 5.03 -11.90
N LEU A 232 -14.05 6.07 -11.80
CA LEU A 232 -13.47 6.55 -10.54
C LEU A 232 -14.53 7.21 -9.66
N ALA A 233 -14.29 7.24 -8.35
CA ALA A 233 -15.19 7.88 -7.40
C ALA A 233 -15.30 9.39 -7.65
N ALA A 234 -16.45 9.97 -7.26
CA ALA A 234 -16.80 11.35 -7.57
C ALA A 234 -15.89 12.41 -6.92
N ASN A 235 -15.11 12.07 -5.89
CA ASN A 235 -14.21 13.03 -5.25
C ASN A 235 -13.20 13.59 -6.26
N ALA A 236 -12.86 14.88 -6.09
CA ALA A 236 -11.74 15.49 -6.80
C ALA A 236 -10.47 14.65 -6.57
N ASN A 237 -9.68 14.47 -7.62
CA ASN A 237 -8.43 13.70 -7.60
C ASN A 237 -8.55 12.26 -7.09
N SER A 238 -9.71 11.59 -7.26
CA SER A 238 -9.78 10.14 -7.08
C SER A 238 -8.96 9.44 -8.15
N ALA A 239 -8.17 8.46 -7.73
CA ALA A 239 -7.19 7.70 -8.48
C ALA A 239 -7.34 6.22 -8.11
N LEU A 240 -7.15 5.32 -9.08
CA LEU A 240 -7.06 3.88 -8.83
C LEU A 240 -5.63 3.57 -8.37
N THR A 241 -5.48 2.91 -7.23
CA THR A 241 -4.14 2.62 -6.67
C THR A 241 -3.85 1.13 -6.55
N ALA A 242 -4.85 0.26 -6.39
CA ALA A 242 -4.63 -1.18 -6.44
C ALA A 242 -5.88 -1.95 -6.88
N LEU A 243 -5.65 -3.20 -7.30
CA LEU A 243 -6.68 -4.18 -7.64
C LEU A 243 -6.37 -5.52 -7.01
N GLU A 244 -7.42 -6.25 -6.67
CA GLU A 244 -7.33 -7.65 -6.24
C GLU A 244 -8.63 -8.38 -6.62
N THR A 245 -8.61 -9.70 -6.66
CA THR A 245 -9.80 -10.54 -6.89
C THR A 245 -10.79 -10.50 -5.71
N LEU A 246 -12.08 -10.45 -6.02
CA LEU A 246 -13.19 -10.55 -5.07
C LEU A 246 -14.30 -11.41 -5.67
N ASP A 247 -14.23 -12.71 -5.40
CA ASP A 247 -15.08 -13.73 -6.02
C ASP A 247 -14.95 -13.68 -7.55
N ASP A 248 -16.03 -13.41 -8.28
CA ASP A 248 -16.04 -13.22 -9.75
C ASP A 248 -15.85 -11.74 -10.16
N ASP A 249 -15.63 -10.85 -9.19
CA ASP A 249 -15.43 -9.41 -9.36
C ASP A 249 -14.00 -8.99 -8.98
N LEU A 250 -13.73 -7.69 -9.09
CA LEU A 250 -12.52 -7.06 -8.59
C LEU A 250 -12.82 -6.26 -7.30
N LEU A 251 -11.89 -6.28 -6.36
CA LEU A 251 -11.74 -5.32 -5.29
C LEU A 251 -10.77 -4.23 -5.74
N ALA A 252 -11.25 -3.00 -5.87
CA ALA A 252 -10.46 -1.83 -6.19
C ALA A 252 -10.20 -0.98 -4.95
N LEU A 253 -8.94 -0.55 -4.81
CA LEU A 253 -8.53 0.51 -3.90
C LEU A 253 -8.45 1.82 -4.68
N GLU A 254 -9.16 2.83 -4.19
CA GLU A 254 -9.03 4.18 -4.71
C GLU A 254 -8.59 5.14 -3.63
N ARG A 255 -7.75 6.09 -4.04
CA ARG A 255 -7.28 7.18 -3.21
C ARG A 255 -7.73 8.51 -3.81
N ALA A 256 -8.27 9.38 -2.98
CA ALA A 256 -8.54 10.76 -3.34
C ALA A 256 -7.79 11.69 -2.39
N TYR A 257 -6.83 12.43 -2.93
CA TYR A 257 -6.01 13.37 -2.17
C TYR A 257 -6.21 14.80 -2.66
N THR A 258 -6.58 15.70 -1.74
CA THR A 258 -6.65 17.14 -1.99
C THR A 258 -5.84 17.88 -0.92
N PRO A 259 -4.69 18.49 -1.29
CA PRO A 259 -3.90 19.31 -0.39
C PRO A 259 -4.74 20.44 0.25
N PRO A 260 -4.44 20.85 1.49
CA PRO A 260 -3.31 20.42 2.31
C PRO A 260 -3.59 19.22 3.22
N ALA A 261 -4.83 18.71 3.29
CA ALA A 261 -5.18 17.73 4.32
C ALA A 261 -6.29 16.74 3.96
N SER A 262 -6.99 16.82 2.83
CA SER A 262 -8.08 15.86 2.57
C SER A 262 -7.52 14.58 1.98
N LEU A 263 -7.75 13.47 2.67
CA LEU A 263 -7.43 12.12 2.20
C LEU A 263 -8.65 11.23 2.38
N VAL A 264 -9.07 10.60 1.29
CA VAL A 264 -10.17 9.63 1.29
C VAL A 264 -9.69 8.36 0.60
N ILE A 265 -9.83 7.24 1.29
CA ILE A 265 -9.58 5.91 0.77
C ILE A 265 -10.92 5.20 0.55
N ARG A 266 -11.03 4.47 -0.55
CA ARG A 266 -12.22 3.68 -0.87
C ARG A 266 -11.86 2.27 -1.23
N LEU A 267 -12.67 1.36 -0.73
CA LEU A 267 -12.74 -0.01 -1.20
C LEU A 267 -14.00 -0.14 -2.03
N ARG A 268 -13.88 -0.61 -3.27
CA ARG A 268 -15.00 -0.72 -4.19
C ARG A 268 -14.98 -2.09 -4.86
N ARG A 269 -16.15 -2.68 -5.02
CA ARG A 269 -16.33 -3.85 -5.89
C ARG A 269 -16.55 -3.38 -7.31
N ALA A 270 -15.86 -3.97 -8.27
CA ALA A 270 -16.03 -3.70 -9.69
C ALA A 270 -16.31 -4.99 -10.46
N HIS A 271 -17.50 -5.09 -11.02
CA HIS A 271 -17.90 -6.17 -11.92
C HIS A 271 -17.53 -5.81 -13.35
N LEU A 272 -16.77 -6.69 -14.01
CA LEU A 272 -16.40 -6.55 -15.42
C LEU A 272 -17.38 -7.36 -16.27
N ALA A 273 -18.25 -6.68 -17.00
CA ALA A 273 -19.18 -7.35 -17.89
C ALA A 273 -18.50 -7.74 -19.22
N ASP A 274 -19.02 -8.80 -19.86
CA ASP A 274 -18.56 -9.27 -21.18
C ASP A 274 -18.74 -8.23 -22.30
N ASP A 275 -19.66 -7.29 -22.13
CA ASP A 275 -19.90 -6.20 -23.09
C ASP A 275 -18.92 -5.03 -22.92
N GLY A 276 -17.94 -5.15 -22.01
CA GLY A 276 -16.94 -4.14 -21.71
C GLY A 276 -17.40 -3.08 -20.71
N SER A 277 -18.64 -3.17 -20.19
CA SER A 277 -19.12 -2.28 -19.14
C SER A 277 -18.56 -2.66 -17.76
N VAL A 278 -18.42 -1.66 -16.89
CA VAL A 278 -17.97 -1.84 -15.50
C VAL A 278 -19.02 -1.30 -14.56
N THR A 279 -19.53 -2.16 -13.68
CA THR A 279 -20.44 -1.75 -12.60
C THR A 279 -19.68 -1.69 -11.30
N VAL A 280 -19.76 -0.57 -10.58
CA VAL A 280 -18.98 -0.36 -9.35
C VAL A 280 -19.89 -0.08 -8.15
N THR A 281 -19.65 -0.80 -7.06
CA THR A 281 -20.33 -0.62 -5.76
C THR A 281 -19.32 -0.22 -4.69
N GLU A 282 -19.61 0.82 -3.91
CA GLU A 282 -18.74 1.23 -2.79
C GLU A 282 -18.94 0.29 -1.60
N LEU A 283 -17.85 -0.34 -1.13
CA LEU A 283 -17.86 -1.23 0.03
C LEU A 283 -17.53 -0.47 1.31
N ALA A 284 -16.56 0.44 1.25
CA ALA A 284 -16.20 1.32 2.34
C ALA A 284 -15.60 2.64 1.83
N ARG A 285 -15.82 3.68 2.64
CA ARG A 285 -15.21 5.00 2.48
C ARG A 285 -14.57 5.43 3.78
N LEU A 286 -13.27 5.63 3.76
CA LEU A 286 -12.47 6.05 4.91
C LEU A 286 -11.99 7.47 4.63
N SER A 287 -12.24 8.40 5.54
CA SER A 287 -11.86 9.80 5.35
C SER A 287 -11.24 10.34 6.62
N ASN A 288 -10.07 10.96 6.48
CA ASN A 288 -9.40 11.54 7.65
C ASN A 288 -10.20 12.71 8.27
N GLY A 289 -11.03 13.39 7.48
CA GLY A 289 -12.00 14.37 7.97
C GLY A 289 -13.09 13.79 8.87
N ASP A 290 -13.34 12.48 8.78
CA ASP A 290 -14.30 11.75 9.62
C ASP A 290 -13.62 11.13 10.86
N GLY A 291 -12.32 11.38 11.05
CA GLY A 291 -11.53 10.90 12.19
C GLY A 291 -10.72 9.63 11.93
N TRP A 292 -10.67 9.14 10.69
CA TRP A 292 -9.80 8.02 10.32
C TRP A 292 -8.31 8.43 10.34
N SER A 293 -7.48 7.62 10.97
CA SER A 293 -6.02 7.72 11.04
C SER A 293 -5.39 7.08 9.79
N LEU A 294 -5.65 7.67 8.63
CA LEU A 294 -5.24 7.16 7.32
C LEU A 294 -3.86 7.66 6.91
N ASP A 295 -3.27 6.94 5.96
CA ASP A 295 -2.13 7.38 5.16
C ASP A 295 -2.32 6.97 3.69
N ASN A 296 -1.31 7.17 2.85
CA ASN A 296 -1.33 6.98 1.39
C ASN A 296 -1.54 5.50 0.98
N PHE A 297 -2.72 4.92 1.22
CA PHE A 297 -3.01 3.52 0.89
C PHE A 297 -2.94 3.28 -0.62
N GLU A 298 -2.01 2.41 -1.02
CA GLU A 298 -1.65 2.20 -2.42
C GLU A 298 -1.59 0.74 -2.82
N GLY A 299 -1.42 -0.21 -1.90
CA GLY A 299 -1.38 -1.64 -2.25
C GLY A 299 -2.54 -2.47 -1.71
N LEU A 300 -2.84 -3.58 -2.39
CA LEU A 300 -3.80 -4.62 -1.95
C LEU A 300 -3.26 -6.03 -2.22
N THR A 301 -3.52 -6.96 -1.29
CA THR A 301 -3.39 -8.39 -1.60
C THR A 301 -4.39 -9.26 -0.85
N ARG A 302 -4.79 -10.37 -1.46
CA ARG A 302 -5.68 -11.38 -0.88
C ARG A 302 -4.91 -12.41 -0.06
N LEU A 303 -5.31 -12.59 1.20
CA LEU A 303 -4.78 -13.62 2.10
C LEU A 303 -5.45 -15.00 1.92
N GLY A 304 -6.58 -15.03 1.22
CA GLY A 304 -7.44 -16.20 1.04
C GLY A 304 -8.85 -15.98 1.60
N GLY A 305 -9.84 -16.68 1.03
CA GLY A 305 -11.25 -16.37 1.30
C GLY A 305 -11.58 -14.93 0.87
N GLN A 306 -12.32 -14.18 1.68
CA GLN A 306 -12.56 -12.75 1.49
C GLN A 306 -11.70 -11.89 2.43
N ARG A 307 -10.48 -12.35 2.77
CA ARG A 307 -9.55 -11.62 3.65
C ARG A 307 -8.42 -11.00 2.83
N TYR A 308 -8.08 -9.77 3.20
CA TYR A 308 -7.18 -8.91 2.46
C TYR A 308 -6.23 -8.17 3.39
N LEU A 309 -5.12 -7.72 2.81
CA LEU A 309 -4.26 -6.70 3.36
C LEU A 309 -4.29 -5.47 2.45
N MET A 310 -4.18 -4.30 3.05
CA MET A 310 -3.83 -3.07 2.35
C MET A 310 -2.61 -2.43 3.02
N VAL A 311 -1.73 -1.84 2.21
CA VAL A 311 -0.55 -1.11 2.69
C VAL A 311 -0.65 0.37 2.33
N SER A 312 -0.20 1.23 3.23
CA SER A 312 0.02 2.64 2.91
C SER A 312 1.48 2.95 2.72
N ASP A 313 1.74 3.82 1.75
CA ASP A 313 3.03 4.44 1.58
C ASP A 313 3.24 5.59 2.58
N ASP A 314 4.50 5.78 2.97
CA ASP A 314 4.95 6.93 3.73
C ASP A 314 5.64 8.01 2.88
N ASN A 315 5.79 7.83 1.55
CA ASN A 315 6.50 8.71 0.62
C ASN A 315 7.90 9.14 1.14
N PHE A 316 8.52 8.33 2.02
CA PHE A 316 9.72 8.67 2.80
C PHE A 316 9.62 9.98 3.61
N SER A 317 8.40 10.38 3.95
CA SER A 317 8.05 11.56 4.74
C SER A 317 8.06 11.23 6.23
N LEU A 318 8.65 12.11 7.03
CA LEU A 318 8.60 11.99 8.50
C LEU A 318 7.18 12.16 9.08
N MET A 319 6.23 12.65 8.28
CA MET A 319 4.85 12.88 8.71
C MET A 319 3.90 11.72 8.38
N GLN A 320 4.27 10.88 7.43
CA GLN A 320 3.46 9.73 7.02
C GLN A 320 3.95 8.46 7.71
N ARG A 321 3.09 7.46 7.77
CA ARG A 321 3.34 6.16 8.38
C ARG A 321 3.06 5.08 7.35
N THR A 322 3.93 4.09 7.34
CA THR A 322 3.66 2.83 6.63
C THR A 322 2.70 1.98 7.48
N LEU A 323 1.45 1.85 7.06
CA LEU A 323 0.41 1.08 7.74
C LEU A 323 0.10 -0.18 6.96
N LEU A 324 0.16 -1.34 7.62
CA LEU A 324 -0.32 -2.61 7.08
C LEU A 324 -1.62 -2.99 7.81
N THR A 325 -2.73 -2.98 7.08
CA THR A 325 -4.06 -3.26 7.66
C THR A 325 -4.67 -4.52 7.08
N CYS A 326 -5.16 -5.39 7.97
CA CYS A 326 -5.96 -6.57 7.65
C CYS A 326 -7.45 -6.22 7.70
N PHE A 327 -8.20 -6.67 6.70
CA PHE A 327 -9.66 -6.63 6.72
C PHE A 327 -10.26 -7.84 5.98
N ALA A 328 -11.54 -8.09 6.21
CA ALA A 328 -12.34 -9.00 5.41
C ALA A 328 -13.49 -8.23 4.77
N VAL A 329 -13.83 -8.57 3.53
CA VAL A 329 -15.09 -8.15 2.92
C VAL A 329 -16.17 -9.07 3.48
N THR A 330 -17.22 -8.48 4.04
CA THR A 330 -18.39 -9.19 4.55
C THR A 330 -19.59 -8.74 3.76
N GLU A 331 -20.05 -9.55 2.82
CA GLU A 331 -21.35 -9.30 2.25
C GLU A 331 -22.40 -9.57 3.33
N ASN A 332 -23.10 -8.53 3.79
CA ASN A 332 -24.36 -8.76 4.49
C ASN A 332 -25.30 -9.40 3.46
N GLY A 333 -25.37 -10.73 3.49
CA GLY A 333 -26.10 -11.50 2.52
C GLY A 333 -27.49 -10.93 2.29
N THR A 334 -27.81 -10.66 1.02
CA THR A 334 -29.17 -10.83 0.55
C THR A 334 -29.54 -12.29 0.81
N ALA A 335 -30.16 -12.52 1.97
CA ALA A 335 -30.83 -13.76 2.28
C ALA A 335 -31.77 -14.09 1.11
N THR A 336 -31.45 -15.17 0.40
CA THR A 336 -32.37 -15.78 -0.55
C THR A 336 -33.35 -16.62 0.24
N PRO A 337 -34.67 -16.46 0.11
CA PRO A 337 -35.60 -17.56 0.32
C PRO A 337 -35.61 -18.52 -0.88
#